data_AF-A0A268R0I7-F1
#
_entry.id   AF-A0A268R0I7-F1
#
_cell.length_a   1.000
_cell.length_b   1.000
_cell.length_c   1.000
_cell.angle_alpha   90.00
_cell.angle_beta   90.00
_cell.angle_gamma   90.00
#
_symmetry.space_group_name_H-M   'P 1'
#
loop_
_entity.id
_entity.type
_entity.pdbx_description
1 polymer ?
#
loop_
_entity_poly.entity_id
_entity_poly.type
_entity_poly.pdbx_seq_one_letter_code
_entity_poly.pdbx_strand_id
1 'polypeptide(L)' 'RYTSDSNGRITSITLQDIFSELLLKEVSTLTVDAARFDIVYADGETASYNYSTDNSGRITGIEKVVEG' A
#
# COMPACT_ATOMS: atom_id res chain seq x y z
N ARG A 1 11.63 9.98 -2.21
CA ARG A 1 11.33 11.35 -1.71
C ARG A 1 9.84 11.44 -1.40
N TYR A 2 9.41 12.21 -0.41
CA TYR A 2 7.98 12.41 -0.14
C TYR A 2 7.70 13.89 0.12
N THR A 3 6.45 14.31 -0.08
CA THR A 3 5.94 15.62 0.34
C THR A 3 4.93 15.42 1.47
N SER A 4 4.84 16.42 2.35
CA SER A 4 3.84 16.46 3.42
C SER A 4 3.14 17.82 3.47
N ASP A 5 1.92 17.84 3.99
CA ASP A 5 1.18 19.08 4.27
C ASP A 5 1.71 19.81 5.53
N SER A 6 1.08 20.93 5.88
CA SER A 6 1.41 21.74 7.06
C SER A 6 1.22 21.02 8.39
N ASN A 7 0.49 19.91 8.40
CA ASN A 7 0.24 19.08 9.58
C ASN A 7 1.16 17.85 9.61
N GLY A 8 2.13 17.75 8.68
CA GLY A 8 3.07 16.65 8.60
C GLY A 8 2.48 15.35 8.01
N ARG A 9 1.26 15.40 7.45
CA ARG A 9 0.69 14.25 6.74
C ARG A 9 1.34 14.11 5.38
N ILE A 10 1.78 12.90 5.04
CA ILE A 10 2.36 12.61 3.72
C ILE A 10 1.26 12.77 2.67
N THR A 11 1.50 13.63 1.69
CA THR A 11 0.56 13.91 0.58
C THR A 11 1.02 13.32 -0.74
N SER A 12 2.31 13.03 -0.89
CA SER A 12 2.82 12.29 -2.05
C SER A 12 4.13 11.58 -1.72
N ILE A 13 4.38 10.47 -2.42
CA ILE A 13 5.67 9.78 -2.40
C ILE A 13 6.16 9.72 -3.85
N THR A 14 7.26 10.42 -4.12
CA THR A 14 8.00 10.32 -5.37
C THR A 14 9.13 9.33 -5.19
N LEU A 15 9.00 8.17 -5.82
CA LEU A 15 10.02 7.14 -5.83
C LEU A 15 11.02 7.51 -6.93
N GLN A 16 12.21 8.01 -6.56
CA GLN A 16 13.30 8.21 -7.51
C GLN A 16 14.05 6.89 -7.63
N ASP A 17 14.08 6.36 -8.86
CA ASP A 17 14.79 5.16 -9.28
C ASP A 17 14.55 3.93 -8.40
N ILE A 18 13.36 3.32 -8.54
CA ILE A 18 13.19 1.90 -8.18
C ILE A 18 13.68 1.08 -9.37
N PHE A 19 14.98 1.08 -9.59
CA PHE A 19 15.61 -0.06 -10.27
C PHE A 19 16.00 -1.06 -9.20
N SER A 20 15.05 -1.90 -8.83
CA SER A 20 15.37 -3.30 -8.66
C SER A 20 14.40 -4.07 -9.53
N GLU A 21 14.83 -5.20 -10.05
CA GLU A 21 13.99 -6.22 -10.69
C GLU A 21 13.00 -6.85 -9.68
N LEU A 22 12.42 -6.06 -8.78
CA LEU A 22 11.18 -6.39 -8.12
C LEU A 22 10.17 -6.47 -9.26
N LEU A 23 9.72 -7.68 -9.57
CA LEU A 23 8.60 -7.94 -10.47
C LEU A 23 7.39 -7.16 -9.94
N LEU A 24 7.31 -5.87 -10.30
CA LEU A 24 6.19 -5.01 -9.99
C LEU A 24 5.03 -5.58 -10.78
N LYS A 25 4.16 -6.33 -10.10
CA LYS A 25 2.91 -6.77 -10.71
C LYS A 25 2.03 -5.55 -10.88
N GLU A 26 1.64 -5.30 -12.12
CA GLU A 26 0.72 -4.23 -12.46
C GLU A 26 -0.58 -4.43 -11.68
N VAL A 27 -1.06 -3.40 -10.99
CA VAL A 27 -2.29 -3.45 -10.20
C VAL A 27 -3.45 -3.09 -11.13
N SER A 28 -4.41 -4.00 -11.26
CA SER A 28 -5.67 -3.74 -11.96
C SER A 28 -6.64 -2.99 -11.06
N THR A 29 -6.88 -3.51 -9.84
CA THR A 29 -7.83 -2.92 -8.89
C THR A 29 -7.23 -2.90 -7.50
N LEU A 30 -7.39 -1.78 -6.79
CA LEU A 30 -7.09 -1.63 -5.37
C LEU A 30 -8.38 -1.26 -4.63
N THR A 31 -8.86 -2.15 -3.78
CA THR A 31 -10.00 -1.90 -2.89
C THR A 31 -9.47 -1.62 -1.49
N VAL A 32 -9.93 -0.54 -0.87
CA VAL A 32 -9.51 -0.15 0.50
C VAL A 32 -10.74 -0.11 1.40
N ASP A 33 -10.69 -0.86 2.49
CA ASP A 33 -11.66 -0.86 3.59
C ASP A 33 -10.97 -0.38 4.89
N ALA A 34 -11.72 -0.15 5.96
CA ALA A 34 -11.28 0.48 7.20
C ALA A 34 -10.08 -0.21 7.89
N ALA A 35 -9.83 -1.49 7.62
CA ALA A 35 -8.73 -2.26 8.25
C ALA A 35 -7.88 -3.07 7.25
N ARG A 36 -8.21 -3.06 5.96
CA ARG A 36 -7.59 -3.92 4.95
C ARG A 36 -7.63 -3.28 3.57
N PHE A 37 -6.67 -3.64 2.74
CA PHE A 37 -6.81 -3.45 1.30
C PHE A 37 -6.62 -4.76 0.55
N ASP A 38 -7.37 -4.88 -0.54
CA ASP A 38 -7.36 -6.00 -1.47
C ASP A 38 -6.85 -5.52 -2.82
N ILE A 39 -5.92 -6.29 -3.37
CA ILE A 39 -5.27 -6.03 -4.65
C ILE A 39 -5.68 -7.12 -5.62
N VAL A 40 -6.13 -6.72 -6.80
CA VAL A 40 -6.21 -7.57 -7.98
C VAL A 40 -5.12 -7.10 -8.94
N TYR A 41 -4.20 -8.00 -9.28
CA TYR A 41 -3.15 -7.72 -10.26
C TYR A 41 -3.66 -7.92 -11.69
N ALA A 42 -2.98 -7.33 -12.68
CA ALA A 42 -3.33 -7.43 -14.09
C ALA A 42 -3.25 -8.87 -14.64
N ASP A 43 -2.48 -9.75 -13.98
CA ASP A 43 -2.40 -11.18 -14.29
C ASP A 43 -3.53 -12.01 -13.64
N GLY A 44 -4.41 -11.37 -12.86
CA GLY A 44 -5.54 -12.00 -12.19
C GLY A 44 -5.23 -12.56 -10.80
N GLU A 45 -3.98 -12.53 -10.33
CA GLU A 45 -3.68 -12.87 -8.95
C GLU A 45 -4.30 -11.86 -7.98
N THR A 46 -4.59 -12.33 -6.77
CA THR A 46 -5.11 -11.49 -5.70
C THR A 46 -4.19 -11.51 -4.49
N ALA A 47 -4.13 -10.39 -3.78
CA ALA A 47 -3.42 -10.29 -2.53
C ALA A 47 -4.16 -9.39 -1.56
N SER A 48 -4.08 -9.76 -0.29
CA SER A 48 -4.85 -9.12 0.76
C SER A 48 -3.94 -8.76 1.91
N TYR A 49 -4.12 -7.55 2.44
CA TYR A 49 -3.25 -7.01 3.46
C TYR A 49 -4.05 -6.33 4.55
N ASN A 50 -3.82 -6.75 5.79
CA ASN A 50 -4.27 -5.99 6.94
C ASN A 50 -3.31 -4.83 7.18
N TYR A 51 -3.83 -3.72 7.70
CA TYR A 51 -2.98 -2.63 8.16
C TYR A 51 -3.40 -2.16 9.55
N SER A 52 -2.44 -1.68 10.33
CA SER A 52 -2.68 -1.03 11.60
C SER A 52 -2.48 0.48 11.46
N THR A 53 -3.25 1.26 12.22
CA THR A 53 -3.07 2.72 12.31
C THR A 53 -2.75 3.16 13.72
N ASP A 54 -2.02 4.26 13.86
CA ASP A 54 -1.98 5.00 15.13
C ASP A 54 -3.26 5.82 15.34
N ASN A 55 -3.34 6.52 16.49
CA ASN A 55 -4.49 7.36 16.85
C ASN A 55 -4.70 8.57 15.89
N SER A 56 -3.76 8.85 15.00
CA SER A 56 -3.87 9.91 13.98
C SER A 56 -4.39 9.40 12.63
N GLY A 57 -4.62 8.08 12.52
CA GLY A 57 -5.02 7.40 11.29
C GLY A 57 -3.84 7.09 10.36
N ARG A 58 -2.59 7.25 10.81
CA ARG A 58 -1.41 6.95 10.00
C ARG A 58 -1.13 5.45 10.06
N ILE A 59 -0.89 4.84 8.90
CA ILE A 59 -0.50 3.42 8.81
C ILE A 59 0.86 3.21 9.52
N THR A 60 0.88 2.25 10.45
CA THR A 60 2.05 1.87 11.25
C THR A 60 2.57 0.47 10.95
N GLY A 61 1.76 -0.37 10.31
CA GLY A 61 2.10 -1.75 9.96
C GLY A 61 1.24 -2.27 8.83
N ILE A 62 1.79 -3.18 8.04
CA ILE A 62 1.11 -3.87 6.94
C ILE A 62 1.49 -5.35 7.03
N GLU A 63 0.51 -6.23 7.05
CA GLU A 63 0.70 -7.68 7.11
C GLU A 63 -0.07 -8.37 5.99
N LYS A 64 0.61 -9.22 5.22
CA LYS A 64 -0.05 -10.01 4.18
C LYS A 64 -0.94 -11.07 4.84
N VAL A 65 -2.20 -11.12 4.42
CA VAL A 65 -3.10 -12.21 4.77
C VAL A 65 -2.66 -13.43 3.96
N VAL A 66 -2.25 -14.49 4.66
CA VAL A 66 -1.97 -15.79 4.06
C VAL A 66 -3.25 -16.61 4.19
N GLU A 67 -3.93 -16.87 3.08
CA GLU A 67 -5.01 -17.85 3.07
C GLU A 67 -4.41 -19.24 3.24
N GLY A 68 -4.90 -19.98 4.23
CA GLY A 68 -4.49 -21.36 4.54
C GLY A 68 -5.29 -22.41 3.80
#